data_AF-A0A100VKZ6-F1
#
_entry.id   AF-A0A100VKZ6-F1
#
_cell.length_a   1.000
_cell.length_b   1.000
_cell.length_c   1.000
_cell.angle_alpha   90.00
_cell.angle_beta   90.00
_cell.angle_gamma   90.00
#
_symmetry.space_group_name_H-M   'P 1'
#
loop_
_entity.id
_entity.type
_entity.pdbx_description
1 polymer ?
#
loop_
_entity_poly.entity_id
_entity_poly.type
_entity_poly.pdbx_seq_one_letter_code
_entity_poly.pdbx_strand_id
1 'polypeptide(L)' 'MTSRGLGSREMKEIAQLIGLAFKNPKNSDVKNQILGNVREITSQFPLYEDLK' A
#
# COMPACT_ATOMS: atom_id res chain seq x y z
N MET A 1 9.35 -14.43 -1.65
CA MET A 1 8.62 -13.76 -0.56
C MET A 1 9.54 -12.72 0.06
N THR A 2 9.05 -11.55 0.44
CA THR A 2 9.86 -10.50 1.10
C THR A 2 9.80 -10.61 2.63
N SER A 3 10.56 -9.79 3.36
CA SER A 3 10.67 -9.87 4.83
C SER A 3 9.34 -9.71 5.58
N ARG A 4 8.36 -9.01 5.02
CA ARG A 4 7.00 -8.86 5.59
C ARG A 4 5.97 -9.79 4.99
N GLY A 5 6.38 -10.73 4.13
CA GLY A 5 5.46 -11.66 3.48
C GLY A 5 4.78 -11.16 2.20
N LEU A 6 5.03 -9.92 1.78
CA LEU A 6 4.50 -9.41 0.50
C LEU A 6 5.03 -10.23 -0.68
N GLY A 7 4.12 -10.61 -1.58
CA GLY A 7 4.37 -11.38 -2.79
C GLY A 7 4.24 -10.54 -4.06
N SER A 8 4.22 -11.22 -5.21
CA SER A 8 4.20 -10.56 -6.53
C SER A 8 2.88 -9.86 -6.84
N ARG A 9 1.77 -10.33 -6.26
CA ARG A 9 0.45 -9.72 -6.40
C ARG A 9 0.42 -8.35 -5.72
N GLU A 10 0.84 -8.30 -4.46
CA GLU A 10 0.83 -7.08 -3.65
C GLU A 10 1.81 -6.05 -4.23
N MET A 11 2.96 -6.50 -4.75
CA MET A 11 3.92 -5.61 -5.41
C MET A 11 3.36 -4.96 -6.69
N LYS A 12 2.57 -5.70 -7.48
CA LYS A 12 1.88 -5.12 -8.65
C LYS A 12 0.87 -4.05 -8.23
N GLU A 13 0.13 -4.31 -7.17
CA GLU A 13 -0.83 -3.35 -6.63
C GLU A 13 -0.14 -2.09 -6.09
N ILE A 14 0.95 -2.24 -5.33
CA ILE A 14 1.78 -1.13 -4.86
C ILE A 14 2.32 -0.29 -6.04
N ALA A 15 2.80 -0.94 -7.11
CA ALA A 15 3.29 -0.24 -8.29
C ALA A 15 2.19 0.59 -8.97
N GLN A 16 0.95 0.08 -9.03
CA GLN A 16 -0.20 0.82 -9.55
C GLN A 16 -0.54 2.04 -8.66
N LEU A 17 -0.52 1.89 -7.34
CA LEU A 17 -0.75 2.99 -6.40
C LEU A 17 0.30 4.10 -6.55
N ILE A 18 1.57 3.73 -6.69
CA ILE A 18 2.67 4.67 -6.96
C ILE A 18 2.43 5.41 -8.29
N GLY A 19 2.03 4.69 -9.34
CA GLY A 19 1.68 5.28 -10.62
C GLY A 19 0.50 6.26 -10.53
N LEU A 20 -0.54 5.93 -9.75
CA LEU A 20 -1.67 6.83 -9.49
C LEU A 20 -1.24 8.10 -8.75
N ALA A 21 -0.35 7.98 -7.77
CA ALA A 21 0.20 9.13 -7.05
C ALA A 21 0.95 10.08 -7.99
N PHE A 22 1.82 9.54 -8.85
CA PHE A 22 2.57 10.35 -9.83
C PHE A 22 1.67 11.02 -10.88
N LYS A 23 0.59 10.35 -11.30
CA LYS A 23 -0.37 10.92 -12.26
C LYS A 23 -1.26 12.01 -11.64
N ASN A 24 -1.48 11.97 -10.33
CA ASN A 24 -2.42 12.86 -9.63
C ASN A 24 -1.77 13.55 -8.41
N PRO A 25 -0.65 14.27 -8.57
CA PRO A 25 0.17 14.72 -7.44
C PRO A 25 -0.52 15.75 -6.51
N LYS A 26 -1.58 16.42 -6.99
CA LYS A 26 -2.31 17.46 -6.24
C LYS A 26 -3.75 17.09 -5.93
N ASN A 27 -4.18 15.86 -6.27
CA ASN A 27 -5.55 15.43 -6.02
C ASN A 27 -5.65 14.79 -4.62
N SER A 28 -6.32 15.47 -3.70
CA SER A 28 -6.51 15.01 -2.32
C SER A 28 -7.36 13.74 -2.23
N ASP A 29 -8.33 13.56 -3.11
CA ASP A 29 -9.22 12.41 -3.09
C ASP A 29 -8.47 11.14 -3.50
N VAL A 30 -7.66 11.23 -4.56
CA VAL A 30 -6.77 10.14 -4.99
C VAL A 30 -5.75 9.82 -3.90
N LYS A 31 -5.21 10.83 -3.23
CA LYS A 31 -4.30 10.62 -2.09
C LYS A 31 -5.00 9.85 -0.95
N ASN A 32 -6.21 10.23 -0.58
CA ASN A 32 -6.97 9.57 0.48
C ASN A 32 -7.30 8.11 0.12
N GLN A 33 -7.67 7.85 -1.14
CA GLN A 33 -7.88 6.50 -1.63
C GLN A 33 -6.60 5.66 -1.55
N ILE A 34 -5.46 6.19 -2.00
CA ILE A 34 -4.17 5.50 -1.93
C ILE A 34 -3.81 5.17 -0.47
N LEU A 35 -4.02 6.10 0.45
CA LEU A 35 -3.76 5.88 1.88
C LEU A 35 -4.63 4.75 2.45
N GLY A 36 -5.91 4.69 2.07
CA GLY A 36 -6.81 3.58 2.43
C GLY A 36 -6.27 2.23 1.95
N ASN A 37 -5.93 2.14 0.66
CA ASN A 37 -5.41 0.92 0.05
C ASN A 37 -4.08 0.47 0.69
N VAL A 38 -3.15 1.41 0.95
CA VAL A 38 -1.89 1.11 1.64
C VAL A 38 -2.15 0.58 3.05
N ARG A 39 -3.11 1.16 3.78
CA ARG A 39 -3.48 0.69 5.12
C ARG A 39 -4.05 -0.73 5.07
N GLU A 40 -4.93 -1.02 4.12
CA GLU A 40 -5.50 -2.36 3.96
C GLU A 40 -4.41 -3.39 3.64
N ILE A 41 -3.55 -3.12 2.66
CA ILE A 41 -2.46 -4.04 2.29
C ILE A 41 -1.55 -4.27 3.51
N THR A 42 -1.05 -3.21 4.15
CA THR A 42 -0.12 -3.35 5.28
C THR A 42 -0.75 -4.01 6.51
N SER A 43 -2.06 -3.88 6.72
CA SER A 43 -2.76 -4.56 7.82
C SER A 43 -2.78 -6.08 7.69
N GLN A 44 -2.66 -6.61 6.47
CA GLN A 44 -2.54 -8.05 6.21
C GLN A 44 -1.11 -8.58 6.42
N PHE A 45 -0.13 -7.68 6.55
CA PHE A 45 1.30 -8.00 6.71
C PHE A 45 1.88 -7.24 7.92
N PRO A 46 1.40 -7.52 9.14
CA PRO A 46 1.88 -6.86 10.34
C PRO A 46 3.38 -7.09 10.53
N LEU A 47 4.13 -6.01 10.82
CA LEU A 47 5.57 -6.11 11.06
C LEU A 47 5.90 -6.53 12.50
N TYR A 48 5.04 -6.15 13.44
CA TYR A 48 5.16 -6.47 14.86
C TYR A 48 3.83 -7.07 15.30
N GLU A 49 3.82 -8.37 15.58
CA GLU A 49 2.58 -9.05 16.00
C GLU A 49 2.19 -8.71 17.44
N ASP A 50 3.16 -8.26 18.25
CA ASP A 50 3.00 -8.03 19.69
C ASP A 50 2.74 -6.57 20.07
N LEU A 51 2.73 -5.64 19.10
CA LEU A 51 2.33 -4.26 19.35
C LEU A 51 0.81 -4.14 19.27
N LYS A 52 0.14 -4.39 20.40
CA LYS A 52 -1.28 -4.05 20.63
C LYS A 52 -1.41 -2.79 21.47
#